data_AF-A0A0Q7SHU9-F1
#
_entry.id   AF-A0A0Q7SHU9-F1
#
_cell.length_a   1.000
_cell.length_b   1.000
_cell.length_c   1.000
_cell.angle_alpha   90.00
_cell.angle_beta   90.00
_cell.angle_gamma   90.00
#
_symmetry.space_group_name_H-M   'P 1'
#
loop_
_entity.id
_entity.type
_entity.pdbx_description
1 polymer ?
#
loop_
_entity_poly.entity_id
_entity_poly.type
_entity_poly.pdbx_seq_one_letter_code
_entity_poly.pdbx_strand_id
1 'polypeptide(L)'
;MRNIRRVGASFYLLLIGVVLVTALIHEGAHWLAGTALGHQMTFNLNSVSPISPVTMRDHLIISAAGPIVTLIQGIVAWVLILRRDLLGAYAFLFVAALMRVMAGGISYFNPNDEARISLELGIGQWTLPVLASGLLVTLTVLASRRLRIGWKTNVLTYLVCTAGLSAVVGLDMLLKG
;
A
#
# COMPACT_ATOMS: atom_id res chain seq x y z
N MET A 1 -13.99 -32.01 -0.54
CA MET A 1 -12.86 -31.07 -0.40
C MET A 1 -12.95 -30.04 -1.53
N ARG A 2 -12.94 -28.73 -1.25
CA ARG A 2 -13.00 -27.71 -2.33
C ARG A 2 -11.65 -27.66 -3.05
N ASN A 3 -11.64 -27.75 -4.38
CA ASN A 3 -10.42 -27.68 -5.19
C ASN A 3 -9.71 -26.33 -5.02
N ILE A 4 -8.48 -26.37 -4.51
CA ILE A 4 -7.57 -25.21 -4.36
C ILE A 4 -7.07 -24.79 -5.74
N ARG A 5 -7.02 -23.47 -6.00
CA ARG A 5 -6.48 -22.94 -7.25
C ARG A 5 -4.97 -23.13 -7.29
N ARG A 6 -4.45 -23.69 -8.38
CA ARG A 6 -3.00 -23.73 -8.65
C ARG A 6 -2.53 -22.34 -9.13
N VAL A 7 -1.44 -21.87 -8.55
CA VAL A 7 -0.82 -20.56 -8.87
C VAL A 7 0.58 -20.81 -9.40
N GLY A 8 0.86 -20.34 -10.62
CA GLY A 8 2.14 -20.53 -11.31
C GLY A 8 3.16 -19.44 -11.00
N ALA A 9 4.41 -19.65 -11.45
CA ALA A 9 5.53 -18.74 -11.23
C ALA A 9 5.28 -17.30 -11.73
N SER A 10 4.55 -17.15 -12.85
CA SER A 10 4.21 -15.86 -13.45
C SER A 10 3.45 -14.93 -12.50
N PHE A 11 2.65 -15.47 -11.58
CA PHE A 11 1.97 -14.67 -10.56
C PHE A 11 2.96 -14.03 -9.58
N TYR A 12 4.01 -14.75 -9.18
CA TYR A 12 5.00 -14.21 -8.25
C TYR A 12 5.91 -13.18 -8.90
N LEU A 13 6.21 -13.33 -10.20
CA LEU A 13 6.89 -12.28 -10.98
C LEU A 13 6.00 -11.03 -11.11
N LEU A 14 4.70 -11.21 -11.33
CA LEU A 14 3.74 -10.12 -11.33
C LEU A 14 3.73 -9.38 -9.99
N LEU A 15 3.81 -10.07 -8.84
CA LEU A 15 3.85 -9.42 -7.52
C LEU A 15 5.00 -8.42 -7.39
N ILE A 16 6.18 -8.74 -7.92
CA ILE A 16 7.34 -7.83 -7.87
C ILE A 16 7.03 -6.53 -8.62
N GLY A 17 6.48 -6.63 -9.83
CA GLY A 17 6.04 -5.47 -10.60
C GLY A 17 4.93 -4.68 -9.90
N VAL A 18 3.95 -5.37 -9.31
CA VAL A 18 2.85 -4.74 -8.57
C VAL A 18 3.34 -4.00 -7.33
N VAL A 19 4.35 -4.51 -6.61
CA VAL A 19 4.96 -3.82 -5.47
C VAL A 19 5.52 -2.47 -5.91
N LEU A 20 6.36 -2.45 -6.94
CA LEU A 20 6.94 -1.21 -7.45
C LEU A 20 5.86 -0.24 -7.93
N VAL A 21 4.92 -0.72 -8.75
CA VAL A 21 3.84 0.12 -9.28
C VAL A 21 2.96 0.68 -8.17
N THR A 22 2.62 -0.12 -7.15
CA THR A 22 1.81 0.35 -6.01
C THR A 22 2.55 1.41 -5.20
N ALA A 23 3.85 1.23 -4.94
CA ALA A 23 4.66 2.22 -4.26
C ALA A 23 4.74 3.53 -5.06
N LEU A 24 5.02 3.46 -6.36
CA LEU A 24 5.07 4.64 -7.23
C LEU A 24 3.73 5.36 -7.35
N ILE A 25 2.62 4.64 -7.41
CA ILE A 25 1.28 5.24 -7.42
C ILE A 25 0.98 5.93 -6.08
N HIS A 26 1.37 5.31 -4.97
CA HIS A 26 1.18 5.84 -3.62
C HIS A 26 1.97 7.16 -3.42
N GLU A 27 3.28 7.13 -3.66
CA GLU A 27 4.12 8.33 -3.61
C GLU A 27 3.70 9.36 -4.67
N GLY A 28 3.31 8.88 -5.85
CA GLY A 28 2.68 9.66 -6.93
C GLY A 28 1.51 10.51 -6.46
N ALA A 29 0.65 9.94 -5.62
CA ALA A 29 -0.50 10.65 -5.08
C ALA A 29 -0.10 11.77 -4.12
N HIS A 30 0.86 11.51 -3.22
CA HIS A 30 1.41 12.55 -2.34
C HIS A 30 2.01 13.71 -3.14
N TRP A 31 2.81 13.38 -4.14
CA TRP A 31 3.49 14.36 -4.97
C TRP A 31 2.51 15.20 -5.79
N LEU A 32 1.52 14.54 -6.40
CA LEU A 32 0.49 15.22 -7.19
C LEU A 32 -0.35 16.14 -6.31
N ALA A 33 -0.74 15.70 -5.10
CA ALA A 33 -1.48 16.52 -4.16
C ALA A 33 -0.70 17.78 -3.76
N GLY A 34 0.58 17.63 -3.41
CA GLY A 34 1.42 18.77 -3.04
C GLY A 34 1.62 19.74 -4.20
N THR A 35 1.90 19.22 -5.39
CA THR A 35 2.09 20.04 -6.60
C THR A 35 0.80 20.77 -6.99
N ALA A 36 -0.35 20.11 -6.88
CA ALA A 36 -1.66 20.71 -7.16
C ALA A 36 -2.04 21.82 -6.17
N LEU A 37 -1.51 21.77 -4.94
CA LEU A 37 -1.63 22.83 -3.93
C LEU A 37 -0.61 23.97 -4.13
N GLY A 38 0.28 23.87 -5.12
CA GLY A 38 1.29 24.88 -5.43
C GLY A 38 2.62 24.69 -4.71
N HIS A 39 2.83 23.56 -4.04
CA HIS A 39 4.07 23.27 -3.32
C HIS A 39 5.10 22.59 -4.23
N GLN A 40 6.37 22.93 -4.06
CA GLN A 40 7.46 22.17 -4.67
C GLN A 40 7.71 20.90 -3.86
N MET A 41 7.74 19.76 -4.55
CA MET A 41 7.78 18.43 -3.94
C MET A 41 9.02 17.67 -4.39
N THR A 42 9.67 16.97 -3.46
CA THR A 42 10.66 15.93 -3.79
C THR A 42 9.95 14.64 -4.18
N PHE A 43 10.57 13.83 -5.05
CA PHE A 43 10.03 12.52 -5.41
C PHE A 43 11.13 11.46 -5.35
N ASN A 44 10.95 10.47 -4.48
CA ASN A 44 11.83 9.30 -4.39
C ASN A 44 11.00 8.02 -4.47
N LEU A 45 11.65 6.85 -4.51
CA LEU A 45 10.98 5.56 -4.67
C LEU A 45 10.11 5.18 -3.47
N ASN A 46 10.49 5.64 -2.28
CA ASN A 46 9.81 5.29 -1.02
C ASN A 46 9.53 6.52 -0.13
N SER A 47 9.64 7.74 -0.67
CA SER A 47 9.24 8.93 0.08
C SER A 47 9.07 10.15 -0.81
N VAL A 48 8.04 10.92 -0.51
CA VAL A 48 7.79 12.26 -1.05
C VAL A 48 7.66 13.26 0.09
N SER A 49 8.19 14.47 -0.09
CA SER A 49 8.03 15.55 0.89
C SER A 49 8.00 16.92 0.21
N PRO A 50 7.29 17.90 0.78
CA PRO A 50 7.47 19.30 0.41
C PRO A 50 8.92 19.75 0.64
N ILE A 51 9.44 20.62 -0.23
CA ILE A 51 10.78 21.23 -0.08
C ILE A 51 10.76 22.34 0.98
N SER A 52 9.65 23.06 1.07
CA SER A 52 9.45 24.15 2.02
C SER A 52 8.37 23.79 3.04
N PRO A 53 8.36 24.42 4.24
CA PRO A 53 7.28 24.25 5.20
C PRO A 53 5.91 24.56 4.58
N VAL A 54 4.92 23.72 4.87
CA VAL A 54 3.53 23.86 4.40
C VAL A 54 2.58 24.10 5.56
N THR A 55 1.38 24.58 5.27
CA THR A 55 0.33 24.71 6.29
C THR A 55 -0.10 23.33 6.80
N MET A 56 -0.63 23.27 8.03
CA MET A 56 -1.19 22.03 8.60
C MET A 56 -2.26 21.42 7.69
N ARG A 57 -3.13 22.27 7.11
CA ARG A 57 -4.17 21.84 6.18
C ARG A 57 -3.57 21.14 4.95
N ASP A 58 -2.57 21.75 4.33
CA ASP A 58 -1.96 21.18 3.12
C ASP A 58 -1.20 19.90 3.45
N HIS A 59 -0.52 19.85 4.59
CA HIS A 59 0.15 18.64 5.06
C HIS A 59 -0.82 17.48 5.25
N LEU A 60 -1.98 17.71 5.88
CA LEU A 60 -3.04 16.71 6.01
C LEU A 60 -3.53 16.21 4.65
N ILE A 61 -3.77 17.11 3.70
CA ILE A 61 -4.23 16.75 2.34
C ILE A 61 -3.18 15.92 1.62
N ILE A 62 -1.91 16.35 1.66
CA ILE A 62 -0.78 15.67 1.05
C ILE A 62 -0.64 14.28 1.69
N SER A 63 -0.55 14.19 3.01
CA SER A 63 -0.44 12.91 3.73
C SER A 63 -1.65 11.99 3.51
N ALA A 64 -2.86 12.51 3.28
CA ALA A 64 -4.01 11.65 3.02
C ALA A 64 -3.99 11.04 1.60
N ALA A 65 -3.35 11.69 0.63
CA ALA A 65 -3.43 11.33 -0.77
C ALA A 65 -2.94 9.90 -1.07
N GLY A 66 -1.75 9.53 -0.58
CA GLY A 66 -1.21 8.17 -0.74
C GLY A 66 -2.13 7.10 -0.18
N PRO A 67 -2.47 7.12 1.12
CA PRO A 67 -3.38 6.17 1.75
C PRO A 67 -4.72 6.04 1.02
N ILE A 68 -5.33 7.18 0.63
CA ILE A 68 -6.61 7.19 -0.10
C ILE A 68 -6.47 6.47 -1.44
N VAL A 69 -5.44 6.77 -2.23
CA VAL A 69 -5.23 6.11 -3.52
C VAL A 69 -4.94 4.61 -3.35
N THR A 70 -4.19 4.20 -2.33
CA THR A 70 -3.95 2.79 -2.01
C THR A 70 -5.24 2.06 -1.59
N LEU A 71 -6.11 2.71 -0.81
CA LEU A 71 -7.42 2.18 -0.46
C LEU A 71 -8.30 2.01 -1.70
N ILE A 72 -8.36 3.02 -2.57
CA ILE A 72 -9.09 2.96 -3.84
C ILE A 72 -8.56 1.82 -4.71
N GLN A 73 -7.24 1.69 -4.87
CA GLN A 73 -6.61 0.58 -5.59
C GLN A 73 -7.08 -0.78 -5.05
N GLY A 74 -7.04 -0.96 -3.73
CA GLY A 74 -7.49 -2.20 -3.08
C GLY A 74 -8.98 -2.48 -3.32
N ILE A 75 -9.83 -1.47 -3.21
CA ILE A 75 -11.28 -1.61 -3.44
C ILE A 75 -11.57 -1.96 -4.92
N VAL A 76 -10.91 -1.28 -5.87
CA VAL A 76 -11.05 -1.59 -7.30
C VAL A 76 -10.59 -3.01 -7.59
N ALA A 77 -9.45 -3.43 -7.05
CA ALA A 77 -8.95 -4.78 -7.16
C ALA A 77 -9.95 -5.81 -6.61
N TRP A 78 -10.54 -5.54 -5.44
CA TRP A 78 -11.60 -6.37 -4.86
C TRP A 78 -12.82 -6.49 -5.78
N VAL A 79 -13.31 -5.38 -6.34
CA VAL A 79 -14.44 -5.39 -7.28
C VAL A 79 -14.12 -6.21 -8.54
N LEU A 80 -12.89 -6.12 -9.07
CA LEU A 80 -12.46 -6.91 -10.22
C LEU A 80 -12.40 -8.41 -9.90
N ILE A 81 -12.01 -8.78 -8.68
CA ILE A 81 -12.04 -10.17 -8.20
C ILE A 81 -13.49 -10.67 -8.14
N LEU A 82 -14.41 -9.89 -7.58
CA LEU A 82 -15.82 -10.27 -7.50
C LEU A 82 -16.45 -10.51 -8.88
N ARG A 83 -16.11 -9.67 -9.86
CA ARG A 83 -16.70 -9.72 -11.21
C ARG A 83 -16.07 -10.75 -12.13
N ARG A 84 -14.76 -11.01 -12.01
CA ARG A 84 -13.99 -11.75 -13.03
C ARG A 84 -13.01 -12.78 -12.47
N ASP A 85 -12.95 -12.99 -11.16
CA ASP A 85 -12.04 -13.95 -10.51
C ASP A 85 -10.55 -13.79 -10.93
N LEU A 86 -10.14 -12.53 -11.19
CA LEU A 86 -8.82 -12.18 -11.70
C LEU A 86 -7.75 -12.36 -10.63
N LEU A 87 -6.80 -13.26 -10.89
CA LEU A 87 -5.66 -13.48 -10.00
C LEU A 87 -4.71 -12.28 -9.96
N GLY A 88 -4.57 -11.53 -11.06
CA GLY A 88 -3.77 -10.31 -11.07
C GLY A 88 -4.33 -9.22 -10.16
N ALA A 89 -5.66 -9.09 -10.07
CA ALA A 89 -6.29 -8.16 -9.12
C ALA A 89 -6.00 -8.56 -7.67
N TYR A 90 -5.90 -9.85 -7.37
CA TYR A 90 -5.46 -10.31 -6.04
C TYR A 90 -4.06 -9.82 -5.68
N ALA A 91 -3.13 -9.74 -6.64
CA ALA A 91 -1.81 -9.17 -6.40
C ALA A 91 -1.88 -7.71 -5.94
N PHE A 92 -2.65 -6.86 -6.64
CA PHE A 92 -2.83 -5.45 -6.28
C PHE A 92 -3.49 -5.25 -4.91
N LEU A 93 -4.51 -6.07 -4.61
CA LEU A 93 -5.18 -6.02 -3.31
C LEU A 93 -4.24 -6.46 -2.18
N PHE A 94 -3.51 -7.57 -2.38
CA PHE A 94 -2.58 -8.09 -1.38
C PHE A 94 -1.44 -7.11 -1.10
N VAL A 95 -0.84 -6.53 -2.14
CA VAL A 95 0.24 -5.54 -1.99
C VAL A 95 -0.26 -4.29 -1.29
N ALA A 96 -1.46 -3.78 -1.63
CA ALA A 96 -2.05 -2.65 -0.94
C ALA A 96 -2.24 -2.94 0.56
N ALA A 97 -2.78 -4.11 0.91
CA ALA A 97 -2.95 -4.53 2.30
C ALA A 97 -1.60 -4.64 3.03
N LEU A 98 -0.62 -5.31 2.42
CA LEU A 98 0.70 -5.50 3.03
C LEU A 98 1.42 -4.17 3.26
N MET A 99 1.40 -3.26 2.28
CA MET A 99 2.05 -1.96 2.39
C MET A 99 1.48 -1.17 3.57
N ARG A 100 0.14 -1.17 3.75
CA ARG A 100 -0.51 -0.47 4.86
C ARG A 100 -0.25 -1.12 6.22
N VAL A 101 -0.28 -2.45 6.29
CA VAL A 101 0.05 -3.19 7.52
C VAL A 101 1.50 -2.92 7.94
N MET A 102 2.45 -2.98 7.00
CA MET A 102 3.86 -2.72 7.28
C MET A 102 4.11 -1.27 7.70
N ALA A 103 3.49 -0.30 7.00
CA ALA A 103 3.58 1.11 7.37
C ALA A 103 2.99 1.38 8.77
N GLY A 104 1.86 0.73 9.10
CA GLY A 104 1.31 0.73 10.45
C GLY A 104 2.30 0.17 11.47
N GLY A 105 2.91 -0.99 11.22
CA GLY A 105 3.92 -1.56 12.12
C GLY A 105 5.14 -0.65 12.34
N ILE A 106 5.64 -0.02 11.27
CA ILE A 106 6.76 0.93 11.32
C ILE A 106 6.39 2.21 12.09
N SER A 107 5.10 2.55 12.16
CA SER A 107 4.59 3.72 12.90
C SER A 107 4.90 3.70 14.38
N TYR A 108 5.29 2.57 14.96
CA TYR A 108 5.81 2.50 16.31
C TYR A 108 7.08 3.35 16.50
N PHE A 109 7.94 3.42 15.48
CA PHE A 109 9.20 4.16 15.50
C PHE A 109 9.07 5.53 14.84
N ASN A 110 8.35 5.60 13.72
CA ASN A 110 8.15 6.84 12.97
C ASN A 110 6.75 6.85 12.36
N PRO A 111 5.84 7.77 12.77
CA PRO A 111 4.47 7.82 12.28
C PRO A 111 4.39 7.82 10.75
N ASN A 112 3.73 6.80 10.19
CA ASN A 112 3.37 6.78 8.78
C ASN A 112 2.27 7.82 8.48
N ASP A 113 1.82 7.88 7.24
CA ASP A 113 0.85 8.89 6.80
C ASP A 113 -0.45 8.86 7.61
N GLU A 114 -1.06 7.69 7.77
CA GLU A 114 -2.30 7.54 8.53
C GLU A 114 -2.11 7.83 10.02
N ALA A 115 -0.99 7.41 10.61
CA ALA A 115 -0.65 7.68 12.01
C ALA A 115 -0.43 9.17 12.24
N ARG A 116 0.25 9.85 11.31
CA ARG A 116 0.50 11.29 11.35
C ARG A 116 -0.79 12.09 11.28
N ILE A 117 -1.66 11.75 10.32
CA ILE A 117 -3.02 12.34 10.23
C ILE A 117 -3.78 12.10 11.54
N SER A 118 -3.70 10.90 12.10
CA SER A 118 -4.41 10.58 13.34
C SER A 118 -3.93 11.40 14.53
N LEU A 119 -2.63 11.66 14.62
CA LEU A 119 -2.03 12.52 15.64
C LEU A 119 -2.42 13.98 15.45
N GLU A 120 -2.37 14.49 14.22
CA GLU A 120 -2.75 15.87 13.89
C GLU A 120 -4.24 16.15 14.15
N LEU A 121 -5.10 15.15 13.98
CA LEU A 121 -6.53 15.23 14.29
C LEU A 121 -6.87 14.93 15.76
N GLY A 122 -5.90 14.50 16.58
CA GLY A 122 -6.13 14.16 17.99
C GLY A 122 -6.98 12.91 18.23
N ILE A 123 -7.11 12.02 17.24
CA ILE A 123 -7.95 10.81 17.31
C ILE A 123 -7.17 9.56 17.76
N GLY A 124 -5.91 9.74 18.18
CA GLY A 124 -5.01 8.66 18.61
C GLY A 124 -4.28 7.99 17.45
N GLN A 125 -2.96 7.82 17.60
CA GLN A 125 -2.02 7.37 16.56
C GLN A 125 -2.49 6.16 15.74
N TRP A 126 -3.16 5.20 16.37
CA TRP A 126 -3.49 3.91 15.77
C TRP A 126 -4.82 3.87 15.03
N THR A 127 -5.65 4.93 15.14
CA THR A 127 -7.02 4.91 14.64
C THR A 127 -7.09 4.70 13.12
N LEU A 128 -6.47 5.58 12.32
CA LEU A 128 -6.48 5.42 10.86
C LEU A 128 -5.62 4.24 10.37
N PRO A 129 -4.41 3.96 10.90
CA PRO A 129 -3.65 2.78 10.50
C PRO A 129 -4.40 1.46 10.66
N VAL A 130 -5.11 1.28 11.79
CA VAL A 130 -5.91 0.07 12.06
C VAL A 130 -7.11 0.00 11.13
N LEU A 131 -7.82 1.10 10.89
CA LEU A 131 -8.98 1.12 9.99
C LEU A 131 -8.58 0.80 8.54
N ALA A 132 -7.55 1.47 8.02
CA ALA A 132 -7.08 1.25 6.65
C ALA A 132 -6.56 -0.18 6.44
N SER A 133 -5.70 -0.66 7.34
CA SER A 133 -5.13 -2.00 7.28
C SER A 133 -6.20 -3.07 7.50
N GLY A 134 -7.08 -2.88 8.49
CA GLY A 134 -8.16 -3.81 8.81
C GLY A 134 -9.12 -4.01 7.65
N LEU A 135 -9.50 -2.93 6.96
CA LEU A 135 -10.32 -3.00 5.75
C LEU A 135 -9.63 -3.81 4.65
N LEU A 136 -8.39 -3.45 4.28
CA LEU A 136 -7.69 -4.10 3.18
C LEU A 136 -7.34 -5.58 3.48
N VAL A 137 -6.96 -5.90 4.72
CA VAL A 137 -6.74 -7.27 5.16
C VAL A 137 -8.04 -8.07 5.09
N THR A 138 -9.15 -7.52 5.54
CA THR A 138 -10.47 -8.17 5.45
C THR A 138 -10.81 -8.49 3.99
N LEU A 139 -10.68 -7.52 3.09
CA LEU A 139 -10.90 -7.72 1.66
C LEU A 139 -9.96 -8.77 1.07
N THR A 140 -8.69 -8.78 1.47
CA THR A 140 -7.68 -9.75 1.02
C THR A 140 -8.03 -11.18 1.47
N VAL A 141 -8.48 -11.35 2.72
CA VAL A 141 -8.94 -12.65 3.23
C VAL A 141 -10.18 -13.14 2.48
N LEU A 142 -11.16 -12.25 2.23
CA LEU A 142 -12.35 -12.57 1.45
C LEU A 142 -11.99 -12.94 0.00
N ALA A 143 -11.05 -12.23 -0.63
CA ALA A 143 -10.54 -12.52 -1.96
C ALA A 143 -9.81 -13.85 -2.03
N SER A 144 -8.93 -14.14 -1.07
CA SER A 144 -8.24 -15.43 -0.97
C SER A 144 -9.24 -16.58 -0.89
N ARG A 145 -10.31 -16.44 -0.10
CA ARG A 145 -11.38 -17.44 0.01
C ARG A 145 -12.17 -17.57 -1.29
N ARG A 146 -12.54 -16.46 -1.93
CA ARG A 146 -13.30 -16.44 -3.20
C ARG A 146 -12.54 -17.09 -4.35
N LEU A 147 -11.24 -16.80 -4.46
CA LEU A 147 -10.34 -17.33 -5.48
C LEU A 147 -9.77 -18.70 -5.13
N ARG A 148 -10.08 -19.23 -3.93
CA ARG A 148 -9.62 -20.52 -3.42
C ARG A 148 -8.09 -20.62 -3.41
N ILE A 149 -7.43 -19.53 -3.01
CA ILE A 149 -5.97 -19.49 -2.85
C ILE A 149 -5.60 -20.28 -1.59
N GLY A 150 -4.65 -21.20 -1.74
CA GLY A 150 -4.16 -22.04 -0.63
C GLY A 150 -3.27 -21.25 0.32
N TRP A 151 -3.20 -21.69 1.58
CA TRP A 151 -2.39 -21.00 2.60
C TRP A 151 -0.90 -20.91 2.22
N LYS A 152 -0.33 -21.95 1.61
CA LYS A 152 1.07 -21.95 1.13
C LYS A 152 1.32 -20.84 0.12
N THR A 153 0.36 -20.62 -0.78
CA THR A 153 0.43 -19.53 -1.76
C THR A 153 0.39 -18.18 -1.06
N ASN A 154 -0.49 -17.97 -0.09
CA ASN A 154 -0.54 -16.71 0.67
C ASN A 154 0.75 -16.42 1.43
N VAL A 155 1.35 -17.45 2.06
CA VAL A 155 2.66 -17.31 2.72
C VAL A 155 3.73 -16.94 1.71
N LEU A 156 3.77 -17.60 0.55
CA LEU A 156 4.75 -17.28 -0.49
C LEU A 156 4.52 -15.88 -1.08
N THR A 157 3.26 -15.46 -1.28
CA THR A 157 2.92 -14.07 -1.67
C THR A 157 3.43 -13.08 -0.65
N TYR A 158 3.21 -13.33 0.65
CA TYR A 158 3.74 -12.50 1.73
C TYR A 158 5.27 -12.37 1.65
N LEU A 159 5.99 -13.49 1.50
CA LEU A 159 7.46 -13.48 1.43
C LEU A 159 7.97 -12.72 0.21
N VAL A 160 7.38 -12.96 -0.97
CA VAL A 160 7.76 -12.29 -2.22
C VAL A 160 7.48 -10.79 -2.15
N CYS A 161 6.31 -10.39 -1.66
CA CYS A 161 5.97 -8.97 -1.53
C CYS A 161 6.82 -8.26 -0.47
N THR A 162 7.13 -8.93 0.64
CA THR A 162 8.02 -8.38 1.67
C THR A 162 9.42 -8.16 1.10
N ALA A 163 9.98 -9.17 0.41
CA ALA A 163 11.27 -9.03 -0.27
C ALA A 163 11.26 -7.90 -1.32
N GLY A 164 10.18 -7.79 -2.10
CA GLY A 164 9.99 -6.72 -3.08
C GLY A 164 9.94 -5.33 -2.43
N LEU A 165 9.18 -5.17 -1.34
CA LEU A 165 9.09 -3.91 -0.60
C LEU A 165 10.43 -3.54 0.02
N SER A 166 11.13 -4.49 0.64
CA SER A 166 12.48 -4.28 1.15
C SER A 166 13.46 -3.88 0.05
N ALA A 167 13.33 -4.43 -1.16
CA ALA A 167 14.15 -4.02 -2.31
C ALA A 167 13.84 -2.58 -2.74
N VAL A 168 12.57 -2.18 -2.79
CA VAL A 168 12.19 -0.78 -3.10
C VAL A 168 12.79 0.18 -2.08
N VAL A 169 12.63 -0.11 -0.79
CA VAL A 169 13.20 0.71 0.30
C VAL A 169 14.73 0.73 0.24
N GLY A 170 15.37 -0.43 0.06
CA GLY A 170 16.83 -0.53 -0.02
C GLY A 170 17.42 0.21 -1.21
N LEU A 171 16.80 0.13 -2.38
CA LEU A 171 17.20 0.89 -3.56
C LEU A 171 17.03 2.40 -3.34
N ASP A 172 15.92 2.83 -2.72
CA ASP A 172 15.70 4.23 -2.36
C ASP A 172 16.81 4.77 -1.46
N MET A 173 17.23 3.99 -0.45
CA MET A 173 18.33 4.36 0.44
C MET A 173 19.67 4.46 -0.28
N LEU A 174 19.95 3.56 -1.23
CA LEU A 174 21.19 3.58 -2.03
C LEU A 174 21.25 4.74 -3.01
N LEU A 175 20.10 5.21 -3.54
CA LEU A 175 20.04 6.33 -4.47
C LEU A 175 20.11 7.70 -3.78
N LYS A 176 19.82 7.74 -2.47
CA LYS A 176 19.91 8.96 -1.64
C LYS A 176 21.29 9.18 -1.01
N GLY A 177 22.11 8.14 -0.92
CA GLY A 177 23.49 8.21 -0.42
C GLY A 177 24.48 8.60 -1.52
#